data_AF-A0A9N9JE68-F1
#
_entry.id   AF-A0A9N9JE68-F1
#
_cell.length_a   1.000
_cell.length_b   1.000
_cell.length_c   1.000
_cell.angle_alpha   90.00
_cell.angle_beta   90.00
_cell.angle_gamma   90.00
#
_symmetry.space_group_name_H-M   'P 1'
#
loop_
_entity.id
_entity.type
_entity.pdbx_description
1 polymer ?
#
loop_
_entity_poly.entity_id
_entity_poly.type
_entity_poly.pdbx_seq_one_letter_code
_entity_poly.pdbx_strand_id
1 'polypeptide(L)'
;MDPENSPRKRQLIEHGGELRGITVSDHNPKYVPNTGLRENVVSYLIKFVCTSNESVNKGVLTRRALELIKEFLQPEFWPEISVKLNVFDRTLKDAENQNTPDNTCNSLEVLNIILERKSTDWCLANIMHLQQLLKHNAFIKMINTTIQEGLQTGNNLYSIMMLSKAMGSSIPKNIDPFMAEVILVVQKLTKEVINSNQNAPSNATITSSNAQQPDSPISVLIMALQIVDSRISDLNEPRPVFLTCLAQLVEKTKDNELLRTIFGM
;
A
#
# COMPACT_ATOMS: atom_id res chain seq x y z
N MET A 1 -56.15 41.05 6.70
CA MET A 1 -54.97 41.46 7.48
C MET A 1 -54.78 40.43 8.57
N ASP A 2 -54.03 39.39 8.21
CA ASP A 2 -53.55 38.35 9.12
C ASP A 2 -52.41 38.89 10.00
N PRO A 3 -52.20 38.27 11.16
CA PRO A 3 -50.84 38.03 11.61
C PRO A 3 -50.63 36.55 11.93
N GLU A 4 -49.90 35.92 11.04
CA GLU A 4 -49.15 34.68 11.21
C GLU A 4 -47.98 34.92 12.18
N ASN A 5 -47.86 34.14 13.27
CA ASN A 5 -46.55 33.69 13.77
C ASN A 5 -46.63 32.55 14.81
N SER A 6 -45.97 31.44 14.50
CA SER A 6 -45.57 30.36 15.42
C SER A 6 -44.33 30.82 16.24
N PRO A 7 -44.04 30.29 17.46
CA PRO A 7 -43.07 29.18 17.52
C PRO A 7 -43.12 28.24 18.76
N ARG A 8 -42.67 27.00 18.52
CA ARG A 8 -41.86 26.11 19.40
C ARG A 8 -42.35 25.78 20.82
N LYS A 9 -43.00 24.63 20.95
CA LYS A 9 -43.15 23.92 22.24
C LYS A 9 -41.94 23.00 22.48
N ARG A 10 -40.95 23.47 23.24
CA ARG A 10 -39.94 22.61 23.89
C ARG A 10 -40.67 21.81 24.99
N GLN A 11 -40.69 20.49 24.89
CA GLN A 11 -41.12 19.63 26.00
C GLN A 11 -39.94 19.39 26.93
N LEU A 12 -40.08 19.97 28.11
CA LEU A 12 -39.31 19.76 29.33
C LEU A 12 -39.61 18.33 29.83
N ILE A 13 -38.58 17.53 30.11
CA ILE A 13 -38.71 16.33 30.93
C ILE A 13 -38.03 16.66 32.26
N GLU A 14 -38.85 17.03 33.25
CA GLU A 14 -38.50 17.05 34.66
C GLU A 14 -38.17 15.64 35.15
N HIS A 15 -37.22 15.53 36.07
CA HIS A 15 -37.19 14.73 37.31
C HIS A 15 -35.78 14.96 37.88
N GLY A 16 -35.58 15.84 38.85
CA GLY A 16 -36.02 15.65 40.23
C GLY A 16 -34.79 15.25 41.04
N GLY A 17 -34.09 16.24 41.60
CA GLY A 17 -32.85 16.05 42.33
C GLY A 17 -33.08 15.41 43.69
N GLU A 18 -32.46 14.27 43.94
CA GLU A 18 -32.14 13.80 45.28
C GLU A 18 -30.63 13.56 45.38
N LEU A 19 -29.96 14.47 46.10
CA LEU A 19 -28.61 14.30 46.61
C LEU A 19 -28.67 13.30 47.77
N ARG A 20 -28.36 12.03 47.51
CA ARG A 20 -27.95 11.08 48.56
C ARG A 20 -26.50 10.70 48.34
N GLY A 21 -25.67 11.04 49.33
CA GLY A 21 -24.23 10.85 49.31
C GLY A 21 -23.84 9.42 49.02
N ILE A 22 -23.03 9.25 47.97
CA ILE A 22 -22.28 8.03 47.72
C ILE A 22 -20.95 8.22 48.44
N THR A 23 -20.78 7.46 49.52
CA THR A 23 -19.49 7.20 50.15
C THR A 23 -18.47 6.88 49.06
N VAL A 24 -17.32 7.55 49.09
CA VAL A 24 -16.17 7.29 48.22
C VAL A 24 -15.73 5.84 48.43
N SER A 25 -16.28 4.92 47.64
CA SER A 25 -15.83 3.55 47.52
C SER A 25 -14.92 3.46 46.31
N ASP A 26 -13.66 3.24 46.61
CA ASP A 26 -12.47 3.24 45.76
C ASP A 26 -12.45 2.11 44.71
N HIS A 27 -13.39 2.13 43.76
CA HIS A 27 -13.32 1.34 42.54
C HIS A 27 -13.88 2.16 41.39
N ASN A 28 -12.99 2.72 40.56
CA ASN A 28 -13.38 3.22 39.24
C ASN A 28 -13.51 1.98 38.34
N PRO A 29 -14.72 1.43 38.05
CA PRO A 29 -14.81 0.43 37.01
C PRO A 29 -14.37 1.12 35.73
N LYS A 30 -13.26 0.67 35.13
CA LYS A 30 -12.79 1.17 33.83
C LYS A 30 -14.01 1.23 32.90
N TYR A 31 -14.49 2.43 32.60
CA TYR A 31 -15.67 2.62 31.79
C TYR A 31 -15.44 1.96 30.43
N VAL A 32 -16.25 0.96 30.09
CA VAL A 32 -16.24 0.31 28.78
C VAL A 32 -17.42 0.85 27.99
N PRO A 33 -17.19 1.56 26.87
CA PRO A 33 -18.27 2.03 26.00
C PRO A 33 -19.15 0.87 25.52
N ASN A 34 -20.45 1.13 25.34
CA ASN A 34 -21.35 0.12 24.78
C ASN A 34 -20.91 -0.30 23.35
N THR A 35 -21.31 -1.49 22.92
CA THR A 35 -20.87 -2.07 21.63
C THR A 35 -21.18 -1.16 20.43
N GLY A 36 -22.37 -0.55 20.38
CA GLY A 36 -22.74 0.35 19.29
C GLY A 36 -21.86 1.61 19.21
N LEU A 37 -21.45 2.17 20.34
CA LEU A 37 -20.54 3.31 20.38
C LEU A 37 -19.13 2.90 19.93
N ARG A 38 -18.67 1.71 20.32
CA ARG A 38 -17.38 1.15 19.86
C ARG A 38 -17.35 0.96 18.35
N GLU A 39 -18.40 0.37 17.78
CA GLU A 39 -18.55 0.21 16.32
C GLU A 39 -18.59 1.55 15.59
N ASN A 40 -19.30 2.54 16.15
CA ASN A 40 -19.36 3.89 15.59
C ASN A 40 -17.98 4.56 15.58
N VAL A 41 -17.24 4.49 16.69
CA VAL A 41 -15.87 5.05 16.77
C VAL A 41 -14.98 4.46 15.69
N VAL A 42 -14.93 3.13 15.57
CA VAL A 42 -14.13 2.45 14.54
C VAL A 42 -14.61 2.83 13.13
N SER A 43 -15.93 2.88 12.90
CA SER A 43 -16.50 3.26 11.61
C SER A 43 -16.17 4.71 11.23
N TYR A 44 -16.16 5.64 12.19
CA TYR A 44 -15.78 7.03 11.96
C TYR A 44 -14.30 7.17 11.66
N LEU A 45 -13.43 6.46 12.39
CA LEU A 45 -11.99 6.45 12.12
C LEU A 45 -11.69 5.92 10.72
N ILE A 46 -12.31 4.79 10.35
CA ILE A 46 -12.17 4.20 9.01
C ILE A 46 -12.60 5.21 7.94
N LYS A 47 -13.78 5.81 8.08
CA LYS A 47 -14.27 6.83 7.13
C LYS A 47 -13.31 8.01 7.03
N PHE A 48 -12.86 8.53 8.17
CA PHE A 48 -11.94 9.66 8.23
C PHE A 48 -10.64 9.37 7.45
N VAL A 49 -10.02 8.21 7.68
CA VAL A 49 -8.78 7.84 6.97
C VAL A 49 -9.03 7.63 5.48
N CYS A 50 -10.08 6.89 5.10
CA CYS A 50 -10.38 6.59 3.71
C CYS A 50 -10.71 7.83 2.87
N THR A 51 -11.32 8.86 3.46
CA THR A 51 -11.66 10.12 2.77
C THR A 51 -10.65 11.24 3.03
N SER A 52 -9.53 10.96 3.71
CA SER A 52 -8.52 11.98 3.98
C SER A 52 -7.74 12.33 2.71
N ASN A 53 -7.68 13.63 2.38
CA ASN A 53 -6.90 14.13 1.25
C ASN A 53 -5.39 14.05 1.47
N GLU A 54 -4.95 13.70 2.67
CA GLU A 54 -3.55 13.46 2.97
C GLU A 54 -3.27 11.96 3.04
N SER A 55 -2.20 11.52 2.38
CA SER A 55 -1.65 10.17 2.60
C SER A 55 -1.35 9.95 4.08
N VAL A 56 -1.64 8.76 4.59
CA VAL A 56 -1.20 8.27 5.92
C VAL A 56 0.31 8.51 6.15
N ASN A 57 1.11 8.41 5.10
CA ASN A 57 2.56 8.60 5.20
C ASN A 57 2.97 10.06 5.43
N LYS A 58 2.11 11.04 5.11
CA LYS A 58 2.41 12.47 5.26
C LYS A 58 1.59 13.13 6.38
N GLY A 59 0.31 12.76 6.49
CA GLY A 59 -0.62 13.37 7.44
C GLY A 59 -0.51 12.79 8.85
N VAL A 60 -0.11 13.61 9.82
CA VAL A 60 0.05 13.21 11.23
C VAL A 60 -1.27 12.70 11.82
N LEU A 61 -2.37 13.39 11.53
CA LEU A 61 -3.69 13.02 12.06
C LEU A 61 -4.23 11.75 11.41
N THR A 62 -4.09 11.63 10.08
CA THR A 62 -4.47 10.43 9.32
C THR A 62 -3.71 9.21 9.82
N ARG A 63 -2.39 9.35 10.06
CA ARG A 63 -1.55 8.29 10.62
C ARG A 63 -1.99 7.88 12.01
N ARG A 64 -2.20 8.84 12.90
CA ARG A 64 -2.66 8.56 14.27
C ARG A 64 -4.03 7.87 14.28
N ALA A 65 -4.94 8.28 13.40
CA ALA A 65 -6.23 7.61 13.25
C ALA A 65 -6.06 6.16 12.77
N LEU A 66 -5.14 5.90 11.85
CA LEU A 66 -4.83 4.55 11.39
C LEU A 66 -4.24 3.68 12.51
N GLU A 67 -3.33 4.21 13.32
CA GLU A 67 -2.76 3.52 14.48
C GLU A 67 -3.84 3.11 15.50
N LEU A 68 -4.80 4.00 15.76
CA LEU A 68 -5.96 3.69 16.61
C LEU A 68 -6.85 2.60 16.00
N ILE A 69 -7.05 2.59 14.68
CA ILE A 69 -7.77 1.49 14.01
C ILE A 69 -7.02 0.16 14.22
N LYS A 70 -5.70 0.15 14.05
CA LYS A 70 -4.86 -1.04 14.28
C LYS A 70 -4.98 -1.55 15.71
N GLU A 71 -5.02 -0.66 16.70
CA GLU A 71 -5.15 -1.00 18.12
C GLU A 71 -6.55 -1.51 18.46
N PHE A 72 -7.61 -0.83 18.03
CA PHE A 72 -8.99 -1.20 18.34
C PHE A 72 -9.44 -2.51 17.68
N LEU A 73 -8.83 -2.89 16.55
CA LEU A 73 -9.11 -4.16 15.88
C LEU A 73 -8.28 -5.33 16.43
N GLN A 74 -7.44 -5.12 17.44
CA GLN A 74 -6.76 -6.22 18.13
C GLN A 74 -7.76 -7.08 18.90
N PRO A 75 -7.58 -8.42 18.93
CA PRO A 75 -8.50 -9.32 19.62
C PRO A 75 -8.58 -9.06 21.13
N GLU A 76 -7.54 -8.49 21.73
CA GLU A 76 -7.46 -8.13 23.15
C GLU A 76 -8.34 -6.92 23.52
N PHE A 77 -8.69 -6.07 22.54
CA PHE A 77 -9.46 -4.85 22.78
C PHE A 77 -10.95 -5.09 22.54
N TRP A 78 -11.39 -5.09 21.28
CA TRP A 78 -12.81 -5.11 20.92
C TRP A 78 -13.13 -6.20 19.88
N PRO A 79 -13.12 -7.49 20.28
CA PRO A 79 -13.27 -8.61 19.35
C PRO A 79 -14.65 -8.66 18.67
N GLU A 80 -15.68 -8.09 19.30
CA GLU A 80 -17.07 -8.11 18.83
C GLU A 80 -17.37 -7.10 17.71
N ILE A 81 -16.43 -6.23 17.34
CA ILE A 81 -16.72 -5.15 16.39
C ILE A 81 -16.94 -5.67 14.99
N SER A 82 -18.16 -5.45 14.50
CA SER A 82 -18.51 -5.65 13.10
C SER A 82 -18.04 -4.47 12.26
N VAL A 83 -17.20 -4.74 11.27
CA VAL A 83 -16.71 -3.73 10.32
C VAL A 83 -17.47 -3.89 9.00
N LYS A 84 -18.03 -2.80 8.48
CA LYS A 84 -18.76 -2.78 7.20
C LYS A 84 -17.87 -2.28 6.08
N LEU A 85 -17.91 -2.96 4.94
CA LEU A 85 -17.08 -2.65 3.77
C LEU A 85 -17.60 -1.50 2.90
N ASN A 86 -18.82 -1.00 3.15
CA ASN A 86 -19.50 0.01 2.32
C ASN A 86 -18.71 1.31 2.11
N VAL A 87 -17.82 1.65 3.05
CA VAL A 87 -16.94 2.82 2.95
C VAL A 87 -15.99 2.72 1.75
N PHE A 88 -15.53 1.51 1.44
CA PHE A 88 -14.58 1.24 0.37
C PHE A 88 -15.23 1.29 -1.01
N ASP A 89 -16.56 1.11 -1.10
CA ASP A 89 -17.26 1.24 -2.37
C ASP A 89 -17.05 2.63 -2.95
N ARG A 90 -17.19 3.68 -2.14
CA ARG A 90 -17.02 5.06 -2.59
C ARG A 90 -15.56 5.40 -2.89
N THR A 91 -14.62 4.87 -2.12
CA THR A 91 -13.21 5.28 -2.25
C THR A 91 -12.41 4.43 -3.22
N LEU A 92 -12.80 3.18 -3.47
CA LEU A 92 -12.12 2.28 -4.40
C LEU A 92 -12.84 2.16 -5.75
N LYS A 93 -14.18 2.17 -5.79
CA LYS A 93 -14.92 2.10 -7.07
C LYS A 93 -14.92 3.43 -7.80
N ASP A 94 -15.16 4.54 -7.10
CA ASP A 94 -15.23 5.86 -7.73
C ASP A 94 -13.87 6.56 -7.89
N ALA A 95 -12.77 5.90 -7.51
CA ALA A 95 -11.41 6.47 -7.54
C ALA A 95 -11.00 7.01 -8.93
N GLU A 96 -11.41 6.34 -10.01
CA GLU A 96 -11.11 6.78 -11.38
C GLU A 96 -11.71 8.14 -11.73
N ASN A 97 -12.89 8.45 -11.18
CA ASN A 97 -13.61 9.68 -11.53
C ASN A 97 -13.11 10.90 -10.73
N GLN A 98 -12.53 10.68 -9.55
CA GLN A 98 -12.17 11.74 -8.62
C GLN A 98 -10.68 12.09 -8.63
N ASN A 99 -9.83 11.27 -9.28
CA ASN A 99 -8.38 11.45 -9.32
C ASN A 99 -7.76 11.61 -7.91
N THR A 100 -8.14 10.73 -6.98
CA THR A 100 -7.73 10.77 -5.57
C THR A 100 -6.86 9.57 -5.19
N PRO A 101 -5.57 9.54 -5.61
CA PRO A 101 -4.68 8.42 -5.35
C PRO A 101 -4.43 8.21 -3.84
N ASP A 102 -4.36 9.30 -3.06
CA ASP A 102 -4.16 9.22 -1.61
C ASP A 102 -5.35 8.55 -0.90
N ASN A 103 -6.59 8.86 -1.29
CA ASN A 103 -7.77 8.19 -0.73
C ASN A 103 -7.77 6.68 -1.05
N THR A 104 -7.35 6.33 -2.27
CA THR A 104 -7.26 4.94 -2.72
C THR A 104 -6.22 4.19 -1.89
N CYS A 105 -5.01 4.73 -1.76
CA CYS A 105 -3.94 4.15 -0.95
C CYS A 105 -4.33 4.02 0.53
N ASN A 106 -4.90 5.07 1.12
CA ASN A 106 -5.36 5.06 2.51
C ASN A 106 -6.44 3.98 2.72
N SER A 107 -7.37 3.84 1.77
CA SER A 107 -8.43 2.84 1.82
C SER A 107 -7.89 1.41 1.76
N LEU A 108 -6.89 1.17 0.90
CA LEU A 108 -6.24 -0.14 0.79
C LEU A 108 -5.44 -0.49 2.04
N GLU A 109 -4.79 0.49 2.68
CA GLU A 109 -4.08 0.27 3.93
C GLU A 109 -5.04 -0.11 5.07
N VAL A 110 -6.17 0.61 5.18
CA VAL A 110 -7.22 0.26 6.14
C VAL A 110 -7.81 -1.13 5.85
N LEU A 111 -8.05 -1.46 4.57
CA LEU A 111 -8.54 -2.77 4.17
C LEU A 111 -7.56 -3.88 4.54
N ASN A 112 -6.25 -3.68 4.32
CA ASN A 112 -5.22 -4.64 4.69
C ASN A 112 -5.23 -4.92 6.21
N ILE A 113 -5.32 -3.87 7.03
CA ILE A 113 -5.42 -4.02 8.50
C ILE A 113 -6.64 -4.83 8.90
N ILE A 114 -7.80 -4.57 8.27
CA ILE A 114 -9.03 -5.33 8.56
C ILE A 114 -8.83 -6.81 8.18
N LEU A 115 -8.26 -7.09 7.00
CA LEU A 115 -8.03 -8.45 6.53
C LEU A 115 -7.01 -9.22 7.38
N GLU A 116 -5.99 -8.56 7.92
CA GLU A 116 -5.02 -9.18 8.84
C GLU A 116 -5.61 -9.51 10.22
N ARG A 117 -6.72 -8.87 10.61
CA ARG A 117 -7.31 -9.02 11.96
C ARG A 117 -8.60 -9.83 11.95
N LYS A 118 -9.32 -9.88 10.84
CA LYS A 118 -10.58 -10.64 10.74
C LYS A 118 -10.33 -12.12 10.50
N SER A 119 -11.23 -12.95 11.02
CA SER A 119 -11.17 -14.40 10.84
C SER A 119 -11.40 -14.82 9.40
N THR A 120 -10.92 -16.00 9.03
CA THR A 120 -11.16 -16.60 7.72
C THR A 120 -12.66 -16.71 7.41
N ASP A 121 -13.50 -17.03 8.39
CA ASP A 121 -14.96 -17.12 8.22
C ASP A 121 -15.57 -15.78 7.81
N TRP A 122 -15.13 -14.68 8.41
CA TRP A 122 -15.58 -13.35 8.04
C TRP A 122 -15.16 -13.00 6.61
N CYS A 123 -13.93 -13.36 6.22
CA CYS A 123 -13.44 -13.16 4.85
C CYS A 123 -14.26 -13.96 3.83
N LEU A 124 -14.63 -15.20 4.15
CA LEU A 124 -15.47 -16.04 3.30
C LEU A 124 -16.89 -15.46 3.17
N ALA A 125 -17.48 -14.98 4.26
CA ALA A 125 -18.79 -14.34 4.24
C ALA A 125 -18.82 -13.07 3.36
N ASN A 126 -17.70 -12.35 3.26
CA ASN A 126 -17.57 -11.11 2.49
C ASN A 126 -16.84 -11.28 1.15
N ILE A 127 -16.52 -12.51 0.74
CA ILE A 127 -15.59 -12.78 -0.37
C ILE A 127 -16.04 -12.14 -1.69
N MET A 128 -17.35 -12.15 -1.96
CA MET A 128 -17.91 -11.55 -3.18
C MET A 128 -17.72 -10.03 -3.21
N HIS A 129 -17.93 -9.36 -2.07
CA HIS A 129 -17.74 -7.91 -1.97
C HIS A 129 -16.27 -7.54 -2.03
N LEU A 130 -15.41 -8.27 -1.31
CA LEU A 130 -13.95 -8.11 -1.37
C LEU A 130 -13.43 -8.29 -2.80
N GLN A 131 -13.90 -9.33 -3.50
CA GLN A 131 -13.54 -9.56 -4.89
C GLN A 131 -13.98 -8.40 -5.78
N GLN A 132 -15.19 -7.85 -5.58
CA GLN A 132 -15.66 -6.71 -6.37
C GLN A 132 -14.85 -5.43 -6.10
N LEU A 133 -14.47 -5.18 -4.85
CA LEU A 133 -13.63 -4.04 -4.47
C LEU A 133 -12.22 -4.14 -5.07
N LEU A 134 -11.61 -5.33 -5.02
CA LEU A 134 -10.23 -5.56 -5.47
C LEU A 134 -10.10 -5.75 -6.98
N LYS A 135 -11.13 -6.28 -7.65
CA LYS A 135 -11.17 -6.39 -9.12
C LYS A 135 -11.35 -5.03 -9.81
N HIS A 136 -11.63 -3.97 -9.07
CA HIS A 136 -11.93 -2.69 -9.69
C HIS A 136 -10.72 -2.18 -10.49
N ASN A 137 -10.96 -1.82 -11.75
CA ASN A 137 -9.94 -1.37 -12.69
C ASN A 137 -9.15 -0.18 -12.16
N ALA A 138 -9.76 0.65 -11.32
CA ALA A 138 -9.14 1.84 -10.76
C ALA A 138 -7.79 1.59 -10.10
N PHE A 139 -7.70 0.57 -9.24
CA PHE A 139 -6.46 0.27 -8.53
C PHE A 139 -5.38 -0.27 -9.48
N ILE A 140 -5.76 -1.23 -10.33
CA ILE A 140 -4.86 -1.83 -11.32
C ILE A 140 -4.36 -0.77 -12.32
N LYS A 141 -5.25 0.13 -12.75
CA LYS A 141 -4.93 1.26 -13.62
C LYS A 141 -4.02 2.27 -12.93
N MET A 142 -4.28 2.60 -11.66
CA MET A 142 -3.40 3.46 -10.87
C MET A 142 -1.99 2.85 -10.75
N ILE A 143 -1.88 1.54 -10.48
CA ILE A 143 -0.60 0.84 -10.49
C ILE A 143 0.07 0.94 -11.88
N ASN A 144 -0.66 0.63 -12.95
CA ASN A 144 -0.13 0.68 -14.31
C ASN A 144 0.38 2.08 -14.68
N THR A 145 -0.38 3.14 -14.39
CA THR A 145 0.03 4.53 -14.60
C THR A 145 1.27 4.86 -13.78
N THR A 146 1.30 4.45 -12.50
CA THR A 146 2.46 4.69 -11.61
C THR A 146 3.72 3.99 -12.14
N ILE A 147 3.61 2.75 -12.60
CA ILE A 147 4.71 2.00 -13.22
C ILE A 147 5.16 2.71 -14.49
N GLN A 148 4.24 3.06 -15.38
CA GLN A 148 4.55 3.73 -16.64
C GLN A 148 5.28 5.05 -16.42
N GLU A 149 4.75 5.92 -15.56
CA GLU A 149 5.36 7.22 -15.24
C GLU A 149 6.71 7.05 -14.54
N GLY A 150 6.82 6.09 -13.62
CA GLY A 150 8.06 5.79 -12.89
C GLY A 150 9.18 5.26 -13.80
N LEU A 151 8.84 4.37 -14.74
CA LEU A 151 9.78 3.84 -15.74
C LEU A 151 10.27 4.92 -16.70
N GLN A 152 9.37 5.79 -17.17
CA GLN A 152 9.70 6.89 -18.08
C GLN A 152 10.54 7.97 -17.41
N THR A 153 10.23 8.31 -16.15
CA THR A 153 10.95 9.34 -15.38
C THR A 153 12.29 8.82 -14.86
N GLY A 154 12.41 7.51 -14.60
CA GLY A 154 13.63 6.90 -14.07
C GLY A 154 13.89 7.17 -12.59
N ASN A 155 12.87 7.62 -11.84
CA ASN A 155 12.95 7.91 -10.40
C ASN A 155 12.38 6.75 -9.58
N ASN A 156 12.92 6.52 -8.38
CA ASN A 156 12.47 5.47 -7.47
C ASN A 156 12.38 4.08 -8.13
N LEU A 157 13.34 3.75 -9.00
CA LEU A 157 13.33 2.52 -9.81
C LEU A 157 13.19 1.26 -8.95
N TYR A 158 13.73 1.23 -7.74
CA TYR A 158 13.55 0.12 -6.80
C TYR A 158 12.08 -0.14 -6.49
N SER A 159 11.34 0.90 -6.09
CA SER A 159 9.91 0.80 -5.78
C SER A 159 9.09 0.41 -7.00
N ILE A 160 9.43 0.95 -8.17
CA ILE A 160 8.77 0.60 -9.44
C ILE A 160 9.04 -0.86 -9.82
N MET A 161 10.28 -1.34 -9.68
CA MET A 161 10.63 -2.74 -9.94
C MET A 161 9.93 -3.68 -8.96
N MET A 162 9.86 -3.31 -7.68
CA MET A 162 9.13 -4.10 -6.68
C MET A 162 7.63 -4.18 -7.00
N LEU A 163 7.03 -3.05 -7.40
CA LEU A 163 5.62 -2.99 -7.80
C LEU A 163 5.36 -3.82 -9.06
N SER A 164 6.23 -3.71 -10.07
CA SER A 164 6.18 -4.54 -11.28
C SER A 164 6.30 -6.03 -10.95
N LYS A 165 7.26 -6.43 -10.10
CA LYS A 165 7.43 -7.82 -9.68
C LYS A 165 6.20 -8.36 -8.95
N ALA A 166 5.61 -7.58 -8.04
CA ALA A 166 4.38 -7.95 -7.34
C ALA A 166 3.22 -8.14 -8.33
N MET A 167 3.10 -7.24 -9.33
CA MET A 167 2.07 -7.32 -10.35
C MET A 167 2.19 -8.60 -11.20
N GLY A 168 3.39 -8.95 -11.69
CA GLY A 168 3.58 -10.16 -12.49
C GLY A 168 3.51 -11.46 -11.71
N SER A 169 3.83 -11.44 -10.42
CA SER A 169 3.67 -12.63 -9.56
C SER A 169 2.18 -13.01 -9.41
N SER A 170 1.28 -12.01 -9.47
CA SER A 170 -0.16 -12.26 -9.40
C SER A 170 -0.79 -12.57 -10.77
N ILE A 171 -0.46 -11.79 -11.81
CA ILE A 171 -0.97 -11.95 -13.17
C ILE A 171 0.18 -11.63 -14.13
N PRO A 172 0.90 -12.64 -14.65
CA PRO A 172 2.09 -12.42 -15.47
C PRO A 172 1.84 -11.49 -16.66
N LYS A 173 0.69 -11.65 -17.33
CA LYS A 173 0.28 -10.88 -18.53
C LYS A 173 0.26 -9.36 -18.33
N ASN A 174 0.09 -8.89 -17.11
CA ASN A 174 0.02 -7.47 -16.82
C ASN A 174 1.39 -6.77 -16.94
N ILE A 175 2.50 -7.51 -16.93
CA ILE A 175 3.85 -6.94 -17.12
C ILE A 175 4.15 -6.70 -18.61
N ASP A 176 3.49 -7.40 -19.54
CA ASP A 176 3.82 -7.35 -20.98
C ASP A 176 3.95 -5.95 -21.56
N PRO A 177 3.06 -4.99 -21.24
CA PRO A 177 3.17 -3.62 -21.75
C PRO A 177 4.46 -2.91 -21.33
N PHE A 178 5.07 -3.30 -20.20
CA PHE A 178 6.23 -2.64 -19.59
C PHE A 178 7.56 -3.30 -19.95
N MET A 179 7.55 -4.44 -20.66
CA MET A 179 8.76 -5.23 -20.92
C MET A 179 9.81 -4.46 -21.72
N ALA A 180 9.37 -3.62 -22.67
CA ALA A 180 10.27 -2.78 -23.45
C ALA A 180 10.99 -1.75 -22.56
N GLU A 181 10.25 -1.04 -21.70
CA GLU A 181 10.82 -0.09 -20.76
C GLU A 181 11.73 -0.76 -19.71
N VAL A 182 11.34 -1.93 -19.19
CA VAL A 182 12.19 -2.68 -18.25
C VAL A 182 13.52 -3.06 -18.91
N ILE A 183 13.53 -3.46 -20.18
CA ILE A 183 14.76 -3.78 -20.91
C ILE A 183 15.63 -2.53 -21.14
N LEU A 184 15.02 -1.36 -21.37
CA LEU A 184 15.78 -0.10 -21.41
C LEU A 184 16.41 0.24 -20.06
N VAL A 185 15.70 -0.02 -18.94
CA VAL A 185 16.26 0.12 -17.59
C VAL A 185 17.42 -0.85 -17.38
N VAL A 186 17.28 -2.12 -17.79
CA VAL A 186 18.38 -3.11 -17.75
C VAL A 186 19.56 -2.61 -18.57
N GLN A 187 19.35 -2.09 -19.78
CA GLN A 187 20.41 -1.58 -20.64
C GLN A 187 21.13 -0.37 -20.02
N LYS A 188 20.38 0.54 -19.40
CA LYS A 188 20.92 1.71 -18.70
C LYS A 188 21.76 1.29 -17.50
N LEU A 189 21.21 0.45 -16.62
CA LEU A 189 21.89 -0.04 -15.42
C LEU A 189 23.10 -0.93 -15.76
N THR A 190 23.04 -1.72 -16.83
CA THR A 190 24.18 -2.50 -17.33
C THR A 190 25.37 -1.59 -17.67
N LYS A 191 25.13 -0.48 -18.38
CA LYS A 191 26.19 0.49 -18.70
C LYS A 191 26.75 1.16 -17.44
N GLU A 192 25.90 1.49 -16.47
CA GLU A 192 26.28 2.14 -15.22
C GLU A 192 27.16 1.25 -14.33
N VAL A 193 26.79 -0.02 -14.19
CA VAL A 193 27.55 -1.02 -13.42
C VAL A 193 28.91 -1.30 -14.08
N ILE A 194 28.95 -1.41 -15.42
CA ILE A 194 30.20 -1.61 -16.16
C ILE A 194 31.15 -0.41 -16.03
N ASN A 195 30.62 0.82 -16.14
CA ASN A 195 31.43 2.03 -16.04
C ASN A 195 31.95 2.27 -14.62
N SER A 196 31.15 1.94 -13.59
CA SER A 196 31.57 2.01 -12.18
C SER A 196 32.75 1.07 -11.91
N ASN A 197 32.82 -0.08 -12.60
CA ASN A 197 33.95 -1.01 -12.50
C ASN A 197 35.23 -0.52 -13.19
N GLN A 198 35.16 0.44 -14.11
CA GLN A 198 36.33 0.98 -14.82
C GLN A 198 36.99 2.16 -14.12
N ASN A 199 36.24 2.91 -13.29
CA ASN A 199 36.71 4.17 -12.69
C ASN A 199 37.05 4.07 -11.19
N ALA A 200 37.20 2.88 -10.61
CA ALA A 200 37.63 2.78 -9.22
C ALA A 200 39.10 3.25 -9.07
N PRO A 201 39.38 4.38 -8.37
CA PRO A 201 40.74 4.66 -7.94
C PRO A 201 41.11 3.56 -6.95
N SER A 202 42.21 2.88 -7.22
CA SER A 202 42.80 1.91 -6.30
C SER A 202 43.31 2.68 -5.09
N ASN A 203 42.45 2.89 -4.07
CA ASN A 203 42.77 3.15 -2.66
C ASN A 203 41.54 3.71 -1.93
N ALA A 204 40.72 2.84 -1.35
CA ALA A 204 39.86 3.21 -0.23
C ALA A 204 39.73 2.02 0.72
N THR A 205 40.18 2.26 1.94
CA THR A 205 40.24 1.38 3.10
C THR A 205 38.91 0.69 3.37
N ILE A 206 39.02 -0.59 3.74
CA ILE A 206 37.92 -1.43 4.21
C ILE A 206 37.35 -0.82 5.49
N THR A 207 36.22 -0.11 5.38
CA THR A 207 35.27 0.07 6.48
C THR A 207 33.97 -0.58 6.07
N SER A 208 33.82 -1.82 6.53
CA SER A 208 32.62 -2.62 6.47
C SER A 208 31.51 -1.99 7.31
N SER A 209 30.55 -1.37 6.63
CA SER A 209 29.19 -1.15 7.12
C SER A 209 28.21 -1.54 6.00
N ASN A 210 28.12 -2.85 5.72
CA ASN A 210 27.16 -3.40 4.78
C ASN A 210 25.77 -3.49 5.45
N ALA A 211 25.06 -2.36 5.48
CA ALA A 211 23.64 -2.40 5.23
C ALA A 211 23.48 -2.11 3.74
N GLN A 212 23.23 -3.14 2.92
CA GLN A 212 22.84 -2.95 1.52
C GLN A 212 21.65 -2.00 1.52
N GLN A 213 21.85 -0.75 1.07
CA GLN A 213 20.72 0.12 0.82
C GLN A 213 19.86 -0.54 -0.28
N PRO A 214 18.53 -0.62 -0.10
CA PRO A 214 17.64 -1.27 -1.06
C PRO A 214 17.75 -0.64 -2.46
N ASP A 215 18.14 0.64 -2.55
CA ASP A 215 18.29 1.41 -3.79
C ASP A 215 19.62 1.20 -4.54
N SER A 216 20.43 0.20 -4.17
CA SER A 216 21.64 -0.10 -4.95
C SER A 216 21.30 -0.37 -6.43
N PRO A 217 22.02 0.20 -7.41
CA PRO A 217 21.74 -0.04 -8.83
C PRO A 217 21.80 -1.54 -9.18
N ILE A 218 22.55 -2.32 -8.40
CA ILE A 218 22.69 -3.78 -8.55
C ILE A 218 21.42 -4.52 -8.10
N SER A 219 20.78 -4.14 -6.98
CA SER A 219 19.54 -4.77 -6.52
C SER A 219 18.37 -4.49 -7.47
N VAL A 220 18.31 -3.26 -8.00
CA VAL A 220 17.33 -2.87 -9.03
C VAL A 220 17.56 -3.66 -10.32
N LEU A 221 18.82 -3.81 -10.74
CA LEU A 221 19.17 -4.62 -11.90
C LEU A 221 18.80 -6.09 -11.71
N ILE A 222 19.10 -6.68 -10.55
CA ILE A 222 18.70 -8.06 -10.22
C ILE A 222 17.19 -8.24 -10.33
N MET A 223 16.40 -7.32 -9.75
CA MET A 223 14.94 -7.39 -9.86
C MET A 223 14.46 -7.24 -11.31
N ALA A 224 15.03 -6.31 -12.07
CA ALA A 224 14.69 -6.11 -13.47
C ALA A 224 15.00 -7.36 -14.30
N LEU A 225 16.15 -8.00 -14.08
CA LEU A 225 16.51 -9.24 -14.74
C LEU A 225 15.56 -10.40 -14.39
N GLN A 226 15.18 -10.55 -13.11
CA GLN A 226 14.18 -11.57 -12.69
C GLN A 226 12.82 -11.36 -13.34
N ILE A 227 12.40 -10.10 -13.52
CA ILE A 227 11.15 -9.78 -14.22
C ILE A 227 11.27 -10.21 -15.69
N VAL A 228 12.38 -9.87 -16.36
CA VAL A 228 12.58 -10.23 -17.77
C VAL A 228 12.67 -11.74 -17.97
N ASP A 229 13.36 -12.44 -17.07
CA ASP A 229 13.50 -13.90 -17.08
C ASP A 229 12.14 -14.60 -17.03
N SER A 230 11.26 -14.15 -16.12
CA SER A 230 9.92 -14.73 -15.97
C SER A 230 9.08 -14.72 -17.26
N ARG A 231 9.39 -13.83 -18.21
CA ARG A 231 8.70 -13.68 -19.49
C ARG A 231 9.63 -13.84 -20.69
N ILE A 232 10.81 -14.44 -20.52
CA ILE A 232 11.82 -14.55 -21.57
C ILE A 232 11.28 -15.26 -22.83
N SER A 233 10.39 -16.23 -22.64
CA SER A 233 9.78 -17.03 -23.70
C SER A 233 8.88 -16.20 -24.63
N ASP A 234 8.24 -15.15 -24.11
CA ASP A 234 7.28 -14.31 -24.85
C ASP A 234 7.93 -13.05 -25.45
N LEU A 235 9.22 -12.82 -25.18
CA LEU A 235 9.97 -11.71 -25.77
C LEU A 235 10.15 -11.93 -27.27
N ASN A 236 9.53 -11.04 -28.07
CA ASN A 236 9.69 -11.03 -29.53
C ASN A 236 10.79 -10.03 -29.96
N GLU A 237 10.47 -8.74 -30.08
CA GLU A 237 11.43 -7.73 -30.55
C GLU A 237 12.56 -7.34 -29.58
N PRO A 238 12.34 -7.20 -28.25
CA PRO A 238 13.40 -6.71 -27.36
C PRO A 238 14.40 -7.79 -26.91
N ARG A 239 14.24 -9.04 -27.39
CA ARG A 239 15.09 -10.19 -27.05
C ARG A 239 16.58 -10.00 -27.40
N PRO A 240 16.97 -9.52 -28.61
CA PRO A 240 18.39 -9.39 -28.96
C PRO A 240 19.14 -8.38 -28.10
N VAL A 241 18.48 -7.27 -27.71
CA VAL A 241 19.05 -6.23 -26.85
C VAL A 241 19.32 -6.79 -25.45
N PHE A 242 18.37 -7.56 -24.91
CA PHE A 242 18.53 -8.21 -23.63
C PHE A 242 19.69 -9.22 -23.63
N LEU A 243 19.79 -10.10 -24.64
CA LEU A 243 20.90 -11.06 -24.75
C LEU A 243 22.26 -10.38 -24.85
N THR A 244 22.33 -9.24 -25.56
CA THR A 244 23.56 -8.43 -25.62
C THR A 244 23.93 -7.87 -24.25
N CYS A 245 22.96 -7.40 -23.47
CA CYS A 245 23.20 -6.92 -22.11
C CYS A 245 23.66 -8.06 -21.18
N LEU A 246 23.05 -9.24 -21.27
CA LEU A 246 23.47 -10.42 -20.50
C LEU A 246 24.92 -10.81 -20.83
N ALA A 247 25.29 -10.88 -22.11
CA ALA A 247 26.66 -11.19 -22.51
C ALA A 247 27.66 -10.18 -21.92
N GLN A 248 27.34 -8.87 -22.01
CA GLN A 248 28.17 -7.82 -21.43
C GLN A 248 28.28 -7.91 -19.89
N LEU A 249 27.19 -8.26 -19.20
CA LEU A 249 27.20 -8.43 -17.75
C LEU A 249 28.06 -9.63 -17.34
N VAL A 250 27.96 -10.77 -18.04
CA VAL A 250 28.78 -11.96 -17.77
C VAL A 250 30.26 -11.68 -17.97
N GLU A 251 30.62 -10.92 -19.02
CA GLU A 251 32.04 -10.61 -19.31
C GLU A 251 32.66 -9.60 -18.34
N LYS A 252 31.89 -8.63 -17.83
CA LYS A 252 32.44 -7.43 -17.16
C LYS A 252 32.07 -7.26 -15.69
N THR A 253 31.13 -8.05 -15.17
CA THR A 253 30.74 -7.99 -13.76
C THR A 253 31.73 -8.73 -12.87
N LYS A 254 32.10 -8.11 -11.75
CA LYS A 254 32.85 -8.74 -10.65
C LYS A 254 31.97 -9.09 -9.44
N ASP A 255 30.68 -8.75 -9.50
CA ASP A 255 29.71 -9.04 -8.45
C ASP A 255 29.23 -10.51 -8.53
N ASN A 256 29.42 -11.24 -7.44
CA ASN A 256 29.03 -12.65 -7.32
C ASN A 256 27.51 -12.83 -7.20
N GLU A 257 26.77 -11.87 -6.65
CA GLU A 257 25.32 -11.96 -6.49
C GLU A 257 24.61 -11.81 -7.84
N LEU A 258 25.09 -10.88 -8.66
CA LEU A 258 24.59 -10.66 -10.01
C LEU A 258 24.89 -11.85 -10.93
N LEU A 259 26.13 -12.38 -10.89
CA LEU A 259 26.48 -13.59 -11.65
C LEU A 259 25.63 -14.79 -11.23
N ARG A 260 25.44 -15.02 -9.92
CA ARG A 260 24.57 -16.10 -9.43
C ARG A 260 23.14 -15.97 -9.92
N THR A 261 22.61 -14.74 -9.94
CA THR A 261 21.27 -14.49 -10.47
C THR A 261 21.22 -14.83 -11.95
N ILE A 262 22.19 -14.37 -12.76
CA ILE A 262 22.27 -14.64 -14.20
C ILE A 262 22.39 -16.14 -14.49
N PHE A 263 23.20 -16.88 -13.73
CA PHE A 263 23.33 -18.34 -13.88
C PHE A 263 22.12 -19.12 -13.37
N GLY A 264 21.24 -18.50 -12.59
CA GLY A 264 20.03 -19.11 -12.04
C GLY A 264 18.76 -18.87 -12.86
N MET A 265 18.85 -18.03 -13.90
CA MET A 265 17.83 -17.86 -14.95
C MET A 265 17.93 -19.02 -15.95
#